data_AF-K1WXV1-F1
#
_entry.id   AF-K1WXV1-F1
#
_cell.length_a   1.000
_cell.length_b   1.000
_cell.length_c   1.000
_cell.angle_alpha   90.00
_cell.angle_beta   90.00
_cell.angle_gamma   90.00
#
_symmetry.space_group_name_H-M   'P 1'
#
loop_
_entity.id
_entity.type
_entity.pdbx_description
1 polymer ?
#
loop_
_entity_poly.entity_id
_entity_poly.type
_entity_poly.pdbx_seq_one_letter_code
_entity_poly.pdbx_strand_id
1 'polypeptide(L)' 'MPSKTLPTSMQPKPLPIFPTMGSLQEVHDLAEARLPLTHKNEITVLFNIYHNTLLKVLNQL' A
#
# COMPACT_ATOMS: atom_id res chain seq x y z
N MET A 1 -4.95 -24.55 -15.16
CA MET A 1 -5.29 -23.38 -14.32
C MET A 1 -4.41 -22.23 -14.78
N PRO A 2 -4.95 -21.08 -15.22
CA PRO A 2 -4.08 -19.99 -15.65
C PRO A 2 -3.34 -19.44 -14.42
N SER A 3 -2.02 -19.58 -14.43
CA SER A 3 -1.11 -18.97 -13.46
C SER A 3 -1.37 -17.46 -13.49
N LYS A 4 -1.91 -16.93 -12.39
CA LYS A 4 -2.14 -15.50 -12.18
C LYS A 4 -0.76 -14.84 -12.10
N THR A 5 -0.22 -14.45 -13.24
CA THR A 5 1.02 -13.68 -13.34
C THR A 5 0.82 -12.39 -12.56
N LEU A 6 1.60 -12.23 -11.49
CA LEU A 6 1.66 -10.98 -10.73
C LEU A 6 1.98 -9.85 -11.73
N PRO A 7 1.23 -8.74 -11.75
CA PRO A 7 1.49 -7.68 -12.70
C PRO A 7 2.90 -7.12 -12.45
N THR A 8 3.76 -7.26 -13.46
CA THR A 8 5.20 -6.97 -13.44
C THR A 8 5.54 -5.49 -13.24
N SER A 9 4.55 -4.61 -13.06
CA SER A 9 4.74 -3.21 -12.66
C SER A 9 3.42 -2.66 -12.12
N MET A 10 3.36 -2.35 -10.82
CA MET A 10 2.24 -1.58 -10.26
C MET A 10 2.35 -0.14 -10.75
N GLN A 11 1.60 0.18 -11.81
CA GLN A 11 1.45 1.55 -12.27
C GLN A 11 0.65 2.35 -11.23
N PRO A 12 1.00 3.61 -10.95
CA PRO A 12 0.28 4.46 -10.00
C PRO A 12 -1.05 4.91 -10.61
N LYS A 13 -2.03 4.01 -10.62
CA LYS A 13 -3.39 4.24 -11.12
C LYS A 13 -4.38 3.71 -10.08
N PRO A 14 -5.55 4.35 -9.91
CA PRO A 14 -6.60 3.83 -9.04
C PRO A 14 -6.97 2.38 -9.40
N LEU A 15 -7.02 1.51 -8.40
CA LEU A 15 -7.39 0.11 -8.56
C LEU A 15 -8.83 -0.06 -8.03
N PRO A 16 -9.85 -0.21 -8.90
CA PRO A 16 -11.26 -0.11 -8.51
C PRO A 16 -11.76 -1.25 -7.60
N ILE A 17 -11.00 -2.34 -7.50
CA ILE A 17 -11.30 -3.46 -6.60
C ILE A 17 -10.90 -3.20 -5.14
N PHE A 18 -10.15 -2.14 -4.87
CA PHE A 18 -9.71 -1.75 -3.54
C PHE A 18 -10.34 -0.41 -3.14
N PRO A 19 -10.74 -0.24 -1.86
CA PRO A 19 -11.29 1.02 -1.39
C PRO A 19 -10.21 2.12 -1.38
N THR A 20 -10.63 3.35 -1.69
CA THR A 20 -9.81 4.55 -1.47
C THR A 20 -10.27 5.21 -0.17
N MET A 21 -9.33 5.49 0.73
CA MET A 21 -9.60 6.16 2.01
C MET A 21 -9.51 7.68 1.87
N GLY A 22 -10.08 8.43 2.82
CA GLY A 22 -10.05 9.89 2.83
C GLY A 22 -8.68 10.47 3.22
N SER A 23 -7.85 9.69 3.91
CA SER A 23 -6.50 10.09 4.31
C SER A 23 -5.56 8.88 4.44
N LEU A 24 -4.24 9.12 4.46
CA LEU A 24 -3.26 8.08 4.76
C LEU A 24 -3.40 7.57 6.21
N GLN A 25 -3.83 8.43 7.15
CA GLN A 25 -4.05 8.02 8.54
C GLN A 25 -5.17 6.98 8.65
N GLU A 26 -6.27 7.15 7.91
CA GLU A 26 -7.34 6.14 7.86
C GLU A 26 -6.86 4.77 7.36
N VAL A 27 -5.89 4.76 6.43
CA VAL A 27 -5.25 3.51 5.97
C VAL A 27 -4.46 2.86 7.09
N HIS A 28 -3.73 3.64 7.90
CA HIS A 28 -3.03 3.14 9.07
C HIS A 28 -3.99 2.57 10.11
N ASP A 29 -5.05 3.30 10.45
CA ASP A 29 -6.04 2.89 11.44
C ASP A 29 -6.75 1.60 11.02
N LEU A 30 -7.10 1.47 9.73
CA LEU A 30 -7.68 0.24 9.18
C LEU A 30 -6.70 -0.94 9.28
N ALA A 31 -5.42 -0.70 9.01
CA ALA A 31 -4.42 -1.75 9.05
C ALA A 31 -4.14 -2.24 10.48
N GLU A 32 -4.09 -1.32 11.45
CA GLU A 32 -4.03 -1.66 12.88
C GLU A 32 -5.25 -2.47 13.35
N ALA A 33 -6.44 -2.15 12.84
CA ALA A 33 -7.67 -2.86 13.19
C ALA A 33 -7.80 -4.25 12.52
N ARG A 34 -7.13 -4.49 11.39
CA ARG A 34 -7.33 -5.70 10.55
C ARG A 34 -6.17 -6.68 10.58
N LEU A 35 -4.95 -6.22 10.79
CA LEU A 35 -3.77 -7.08 10.76
C LEU A 35 -3.41 -7.52 12.18
N PRO A 36 -3.09 -8.81 12.40
CA PRO A 36 -2.54 -9.27 13.66
C PRO A 36 -1.08 -8.81 13.75
N LEU A 37 -0.87 -7.58 14.20
CA LEU A 37 0.46 -7.00 14.26
C LEU A 37 1.16 -7.39 15.54
N THR A 38 2.26 -8.12 15.39
CA THR A 38 3.15 -8.47 16.50
C THR A 38 3.86 -7.23 17.03
N HIS A 39 4.20 -6.27 16.15
CA HIS A 39 4.93 -5.05 16.49
C HIS A 39 4.37 -3.82 15.76
N LYS A 40 3.93 -2.80 16.52
CA LYS A 40 3.36 -1.54 15.99
C LYS A 40 4.25 -0.82 14.96
N ASN A 41 5.58 -0.93 15.11
CA ASN A 41 6.51 -0.25 14.20
C ASN A 41 6.57 -0.85 12.79
N GLU A 42 6.23 -2.13 12.62
CA GLU A 42 6.40 -2.81 11.33
C GLU A 42 5.45 -2.26 10.26
N ILE A 43 4.19 -1.97 10.63
CA ILE A 43 3.24 -1.32 9.72
C ILE A 43 3.74 0.04 9.27
N THR A 44 4.15 0.87 10.23
CA THR A 44 4.58 2.23 9.93
C THR A 44 5.77 2.22 8.98
N VAL A 45 6.72 1.29 9.19
CA VAL A 45 7.86 1.11 8.26
C VAL A 45 7.37 0.70 6.88
N LEU A 46 6.50 -0.31 6.77
CA LEU A 46 5.99 -0.79 5.48
C LEU A 46 5.22 0.28 4.71
N PHE A 47 4.34 1.03 5.37
CA PHE A 47 3.60 2.10 4.72
C PHE A 47 4.49 3.25 4.26
N ASN A 48 5.50 3.62 5.05
CA ASN A 48 6.46 4.64 4.63
C ASN A 48 7.36 4.18 3.47
N ILE A 49 7.75 2.91 3.41
CA ILE A 49 8.47 2.33 2.26
C ILE A 49 7.59 2.42 1.01
N TYR A 50 6.32 2.00 1.10
CA TYR A 50 5.38 2.09 -0.01
C TYR A 50 5.17 3.54 -0.45
N HIS A 51 4.94 4.44 0.51
CA HIS A 51 4.75 5.87 0.27
C HIS A 51 5.93 6.49 -0.49
N ASN A 52 7.16 6.30 0.00
CA ASN A 52 8.36 6.83 -0.64
C ASN A 52 8.59 6.22 -2.03
N THR A 53 8.31 4.93 -2.19
CA THR A 53 8.41 4.24 -3.48
C THR A 53 7.41 4.81 -4.48
N LEU A 54 6.17 5.04 -4.06
CA LEU A 54 5.13 5.63 -4.89
C LEU A 54 5.48 7.08 -5.28
N LEU A 55 5.95 7.89 -4.33
CA LEU A 55 6.42 9.25 -4.61
C LEU A 55 7.58 9.26 -5.61
N LYS A 56 8.53 8.33 -5.49
CA LYS A 56 9.64 8.20 -6.44
C LYS A 56 9.12 7.93 -7.86
N VAL A 57 8.17 7.01 -8.00
CA VAL A 57 7.56 6.68 -9.30
C VAL A 57 6.77 7.87 -9.87
N LEU A 58 6.03 8.59 -9.04
CA LEU A 58 5.23 9.75 -9.46
C LEU A 58 6.09 10.96 -9.84
N ASN A 59 7.18 11.20 -9.10
CA ASN A 59 8.03 12.39 -9.28
C ASN A 59 9.22 12.17 -10.24
N GLN A 60 9.39 10.98 -10.82
CA GLN A 60 10.53 10.61 -11.67
C GLN A 60 11.91 10.99 -11.08
N LEU A 61 12.11 10.78 -9.78
CA LEU A 61 13.42 10.91 -9.11
C LEU A 61 14.28 9.65 -9.30
#